data_AF-A0AAP1C8U2-F1
#
_entry.id   AF-A0AAP1C8U2-F1
#
_cell.length_a   1.000
_cell.length_b   1.000
_cell.length_c   1.000
_cell.angle_alpha   90.00
_cell.angle_beta   90.00
_cell.angle_gamma   90.00
#
_symmetry.space_group_name_H-M   'P 1'
#
loop_
_entity.id
_entity.type
_entity.pdbx_description
1 polymer ?
#
loop_
_entity_poly.entity_id
_entity_poly.type
_entity_poly.pdbx_seq_one_letter_code
_entity_poly.pdbx_strand_id
1 'polypeptide(L)'
;MDTKIVKNQSVDEIHPHYSFTAERIAELFGIPVKAIYLYADQGMLPRLAGNRFDAVWLLNLASGQRMALGELASLSVPATVALGWLHCIGDDLATDDVHAFAGVFERNGFNRPAFDAALDEALAFCDTKAILLAHWAA
;
A
#
# COMPACT_ATOMS: atom_id res chain seq x y z
N MET A 1 18.18 37.34 -39.97
CA MET A 1 17.33 37.59 -38.79
C MET A 1 16.78 36.23 -38.43
N ASP A 2 17.47 35.53 -37.53
CA ASP A 2 17.24 34.10 -37.28
C ASP A 2 16.08 33.90 -36.31
N THR A 3 15.02 33.31 -36.81
CA THR A 3 13.84 32.95 -36.03
C THR A 3 14.17 31.73 -35.18
N LYS A 4 14.47 31.94 -33.88
CA LYS A 4 14.56 30.86 -32.90
C LYS A 4 13.19 30.20 -32.77
N ILE A 5 13.04 29.01 -33.31
CA ILE A 5 11.91 28.12 -33.02
C ILE A 5 12.02 27.73 -31.54
N VAL A 6 11.16 28.33 -30.70
CA VAL A 6 10.99 27.92 -29.32
C VAL A 6 10.33 26.54 -29.34
N LYS A 7 11.06 25.50 -28.92
CA LYS A 7 10.46 24.19 -28.69
C LYS A 7 9.42 24.36 -27.58
N ASN A 8 8.15 24.10 -27.88
CA ASN A 8 7.11 24.01 -26.85
C ASN A 8 7.60 23.04 -25.76
N GLN A 9 7.63 23.50 -24.51
CA GLN A 9 7.81 22.62 -23.37
C GLN A 9 6.71 21.56 -23.44
N SER A 10 7.08 20.29 -23.55
CA SER A 10 6.12 19.20 -23.39
C SER A 10 5.56 19.30 -21.98
N VAL A 11 4.24 19.45 -21.86
CA VAL A 11 3.58 19.26 -20.57
C VAL A 11 3.71 17.76 -20.30
N ASP A 12 4.53 17.41 -19.31
CA ASP A 12 4.70 16.02 -18.89
C ASP A 12 3.33 15.41 -18.56
N GLU A 13 3.19 14.11 -18.80
CA GLU A 13 1.98 13.36 -18.47
C GLU A 13 1.64 13.53 -16.99
N ILE A 14 0.43 14.02 -16.69
CA ILE A 14 0.01 14.28 -15.31
C ILE A 14 -0.25 12.93 -14.62
N HIS A 15 0.67 12.54 -13.74
CA HIS A 15 0.51 11.34 -12.91
C HIS A 15 -0.21 11.67 -11.59
N PRO A 16 -1.04 10.76 -11.05
CA PRO A 16 -1.63 10.93 -9.73
C PRO A 16 -0.57 11.05 -8.62
N HIS A 17 -0.85 11.81 -7.56
CA HIS A 17 0.09 12.09 -6.47
C HIS A 17 0.57 10.88 -5.67
N TYR A 18 -0.09 9.72 -5.80
CA TYR A 18 0.32 8.46 -5.16
C TYR A 18 1.24 7.61 -6.04
N SER A 19 1.35 7.93 -7.34
CA SER A 19 2.05 7.12 -8.34
C SER A 19 3.45 7.65 -8.58
N PHE A 20 4.46 6.84 -8.30
CA PHE A 20 5.88 7.23 -8.35
C PHE A 20 6.72 6.19 -9.08
N THR A 21 7.86 6.62 -9.66
CA THR A 21 8.87 5.67 -10.13
C THR A 21 9.56 4.99 -8.94
N ALA A 22 10.23 3.86 -9.18
CA ALA A 22 10.96 3.16 -8.13
C ALA A 22 12.04 4.05 -7.48
N GLU A 23 12.70 4.91 -8.25
CA GLU A 23 13.72 5.86 -7.77
C GLU A 23 13.12 6.86 -6.80
N ARG A 24 11.95 7.42 -7.14
CA ARG A 24 11.30 8.41 -6.27
C ARG A 24 10.76 7.77 -4.99
N ILE A 25 10.24 6.55 -5.05
CA ILE A 25 9.84 5.80 -3.84
C ILE A 25 11.07 5.49 -2.99
N ALA A 26 12.16 5.01 -3.58
CA ALA A 26 13.40 4.74 -2.87
C ALA A 26 13.90 5.97 -2.09
N GLU A 27 13.85 7.15 -2.70
CA GLU A 27 14.18 8.42 -2.06
C GLU A 27 13.22 8.76 -0.91
N LEU A 28 11.90 8.66 -1.14
CA LEU A 28 10.88 9.01 -0.13
C LEU A 28 10.92 8.09 1.10
N PHE A 29 11.15 6.79 0.90
CA PHE A 29 11.10 5.79 1.95
C PHE A 29 12.48 5.42 2.51
N GLY A 30 13.56 5.92 1.93
CA GLY A 30 14.93 5.59 2.36
C GLY A 30 15.30 4.13 2.15
N ILE A 31 14.73 3.46 1.13
CA ILE A 31 15.00 2.05 0.81
C ILE A 31 15.64 1.89 -0.57
N PRO A 32 16.41 0.82 -0.83
CA PRO A 32 17.03 0.63 -2.13
C PRO A 32 15.99 0.45 -3.26
N VAL A 33 16.25 1.01 -4.44
CA VAL A 33 15.43 0.81 -5.66
C VAL A 33 15.19 -0.68 -5.95
N LYS A 34 16.21 -1.53 -5.76
CA LYS A 34 16.09 -2.99 -5.92
C LYS A 34 15.04 -3.62 -5.02
N ALA A 35 14.77 -3.05 -3.84
CA ALA A 35 13.74 -3.56 -2.94
C ALA A 35 12.35 -3.33 -3.53
N ILE A 36 12.10 -2.17 -4.15
CA ILE A 36 10.82 -1.87 -4.82
C ILE A 36 10.53 -2.89 -5.91
N TYR A 37 11.51 -3.17 -6.77
CA TYR A 37 11.35 -4.17 -7.81
C TYR A 37 11.20 -5.58 -7.25
N LEU A 38 11.90 -5.93 -6.16
CA LEU A 38 11.70 -7.21 -5.49
C LEU A 38 10.27 -7.38 -4.96
N TYR A 39 9.69 -6.36 -4.30
CA TYR A 39 8.29 -6.38 -3.88
C TYR A 39 7.36 -6.60 -5.08
N ALA A 40 7.62 -5.92 -6.20
CA ALA A 40 6.82 -6.05 -7.40
C ALA A 40 6.93 -7.44 -8.04
N ASP A 41 8.13 -7.99 -8.14
CA ASP A 41 8.41 -9.29 -8.73
C ASP A 41 7.87 -10.44 -7.88
N GLN A 42 7.70 -10.21 -6.57
CA GLN A 42 7.03 -11.12 -5.64
C GLN A 42 5.49 -10.97 -5.63
N GLY A 43 4.93 -10.10 -6.47
CA GLY A 43 3.49 -9.84 -6.53
C GLY A 43 2.94 -9.07 -5.33
N MET A 44 3.82 -8.46 -4.52
CA MET A 44 3.45 -7.75 -3.30
C MET A 44 3.13 -6.27 -3.55
N LEU A 45 3.72 -5.68 -4.60
CA LEU A 45 3.53 -4.29 -5.00
C LEU A 45 3.10 -4.23 -6.47
N PRO A 46 1.80 -4.02 -6.76
CA PRO A 46 1.31 -3.94 -8.13
C PRO A 46 2.01 -2.83 -8.95
N ARG A 47 2.28 -3.13 -10.21
CA ARG A 47 2.85 -2.18 -11.18
C ARG A 47 1.72 -1.39 -11.82
N LEU A 48 1.81 -0.06 -11.73
CA LEU A 48 0.94 0.87 -12.43
C LEU A 48 1.46 1.16 -13.85
N ALA A 49 0.62 1.81 -14.66
CA ALA A 49 1.01 2.29 -15.98
C ALA A 49 2.30 3.13 -15.94
N GLY A 50 3.12 3.01 -16.99
CA GLY A 50 4.40 3.71 -17.08
C GLY A 50 5.49 3.16 -16.14
N ASN A 51 5.36 1.90 -15.68
CA ASN A 51 6.30 1.27 -14.73
C ASN A 51 6.45 2.08 -13.42
N ARG A 52 5.32 2.57 -12.92
CA ARG A 52 5.21 3.29 -11.66
C ARG A 52 4.59 2.40 -10.58
N PHE A 53 4.63 2.86 -9.35
CA PHE A 53 4.12 2.11 -8.20
C PHE A 53 3.36 3.04 -7.26
N ASP A 54 2.44 2.46 -6.50
CA ASP A 54 1.66 3.16 -5.52
C ASP A 54 2.40 3.25 -4.17
N ALA A 55 2.82 4.46 -3.79
CA ALA A 55 3.49 4.70 -2.52
C ALA A 55 2.61 4.44 -1.29
N VAL A 56 1.29 4.64 -1.40
CA VAL A 56 0.36 4.38 -0.28
C VAL A 56 0.19 2.88 -0.07
N TRP A 57 0.12 2.10 -1.16
CA TRP A 57 0.12 0.64 -1.07
C TRP A 57 1.37 0.14 -0.34
N LEU A 58 2.54 0.60 -0.77
CA LEU A 58 3.80 0.19 -0.16
C LEU A 58 3.93 0.61 1.31
N LEU A 59 3.50 1.82 1.66
CA LEU A 59 3.49 2.30 3.05
C LEU A 59 2.68 1.37 3.95
N ASN A 60 1.46 1.04 3.54
CA ASN A 60 0.57 0.19 4.31
C ASN A 60 1.04 -1.26 4.34
N LEU A 61 1.59 -1.78 3.23
CA LEU A 61 2.24 -3.10 3.23
C LEU A 61 3.37 -3.18 4.26
N ALA A 62 4.28 -2.20 4.27
CA ALA A 62 5.39 -2.16 5.22
C ALA A 62 4.91 -2.04 6.67
N SER A 63 3.89 -1.21 6.92
CA SER A 63 3.25 -1.08 8.23
C SER A 63 2.66 -2.40 8.71
N GLY A 64 1.91 -3.09 7.85
CA GLY A 64 1.29 -4.38 8.17
C GLY A 64 2.31 -5.50 8.40
N GLN A 65 3.37 -5.58 7.58
CA GLN A 65 4.46 -6.54 7.78
C GLN A 65 5.13 -6.36 9.15
N ARG A 66 5.31 -5.12 9.59
CA ARG A 66 5.85 -4.82 10.92
C ARG A 66 4.89 -5.28 12.03
N MET A 67 3.58 -5.16 11.81
CA MET A 67 2.55 -5.58 12.78
C MET A 67 2.36 -7.09 12.87
N ALA A 68 2.63 -7.80 11.77
CA ALA A 68 2.59 -9.25 11.71
C ALA A 68 3.93 -9.93 12.07
N LEU A 69 4.97 -9.16 12.41
CA LEU A 69 6.30 -9.71 12.68
C LEU A 69 6.28 -10.62 13.93
N GLY A 70 6.70 -11.87 13.76
CA GLY A 70 6.76 -12.85 14.84
C GLY A 70 5.44 -13.56 15.13
N GLU A 71 4.39 -13.27 14.35
CA GLU A 71 3.07 -13.84 14.50
C GLU A 71 2.96 -15.17 13.73
N LEU A 72 2.21 -16.12 14.27
CA LEU A 72 2.07 -17.46 13.67
C LEU A 72 1.10 -17.50 12.48
N ALA A 73 0.16 -16.55 12.41
CA ALA A 73 -0.82 -16.47 11.34
C ALA A 73 -0.22 -15.74 10.11
N SER A 74 -0.27 -16.39 8.95
CA SER A 74 0.10 -15.77 7.67
C SER A 74 -1.07 -14.96 7.13
N LEU A 75 -0.82 -13.68 6.80
CA LEU A 75 -1.78 -12.84 6.08
C LEU A 75 -1.50 -12.89 4.59
N SER A 76 -2.57 -12.79 3.78
CA SER A 76 -2.44 -12.45 2.37
C SER A 76 -1.80 -11.07 2.19
N VAL A 77 -1.18 -10.79 1.04
CA VAL A 77 -0.61 -9.47 0.76
C VAL A 77 -1.67 -8.37 0.91
N PRO A 78 -2.87 -8.47 0.30
CA PRO A 78 -3.88 -7.44 0.46
C PRO A 78 -4.33 -7.28 1.92
N ALA A 79 -4.48 -8.38 2.68
CA ALA A 79 -4.80 -8.29 4.11
C ALA A 79 -3.67 -7.66 4.93
N THR A 80 -2.41 -7.88 4.55
CA THR A 80 -1.26 -7.21 5.17
C THR A 80 -1.33 -5.70 4.92
N VAL A 81 -1.72 -5.27 3.73
CA VAL A 81 -1.96 -3.85 3.41
C VAL A 81 -3.10 -3.30 4.26
N ALA A 82 -4.22 -4.03 4.39
CA ALA A 82 -5.34 -3.62 5.24
C ALA A 82 -4.95 -3.51 6.72
N LEU A 83 -4.18 -4.47 7.25
CA LEU A 83 -3.65 -4.43 8.61
C LEU A 83 -2.80 -3.19 8.85
N GLY A 84 -1.92 -2.85 7.90
CA GLY A 84 -1.08 -1.66 8.01
C GLY A 84 -1.88 -0.37 8.04
N TRP A 85 -2.98 -0.30 7.28
CA TRP A 85 -3.90 0.83 7.31
C TRP A 85 -4.70 0.92 8.61
N LEU A 86 -5.26 -0.20 9.08
CA LEU A 86 -5.94 -0.28 10.39
C LEU A 86 -5.05 0.26 11.51
N HIS A 87 -3.76 -0.12 11.50
CA HIS A 87 -2.80 0.39 12.46
C HIS A 87 -2.57 1.91 12.36
N CYS A 88 -2.69 2.50 11.17
CA CYS A 88 -2.48 3.92 10.94
C CYS A 88 -3.69 4.79 11.30
N ILE A 89 -4.92 4.27 11.21
CA ILE A 89 -6.15 5.03 11.52
C ILE A 89 -6.56 4.95 13.00
N GLY A 90 -6.15 3.90 13.73
CA GLY A 90 -6.52 3.70 15.12
C GLY A 90 -7.93 3.12 15.30
N ASP A 91 -8.58 3.43 16.42
CA ASP A 91 -9.80 2.74 16.87
C ASP A 91 -11.11 3.28 16.24
N ASP A 92 -11.08 4.46 15.61
CA ASP A 92 -12.26 5.10 15.01
C ASP A 92 -12.30 4.90 13.50
N LEU A 93 -12.94 3.82 13.06
CA LEU A 93 -13.23 3.53 11.66
C LEU A 93 -14.49 4.29 11.19
N ALA A 94 -14.33 5.47 10.60
CA ALA A 94 -15.45 6.11 9.91
C ALA A 94 -15.75 5.41 8.57
N THR A 95 -17.03 5.35 8.19
CA THR A 95 -17.46 4.77 6.90
C THR A 95 -16.73 5.42 5.72
N ASP A 96 -16.52 6.74 5.75
CA ASP A 96 -15.81 7.47 4.71
C ASP A 96 -14.34 7.06 4.59
N ASP A 97 -13.67 6.72 5.69
CA ASP A 97 -12.28 6.24 5.69
C ASP A 97 -12.17 4.87 5.02
N VAL A 98 -13.12 3.98 5.31
CA VAL A 98 -13.21 2.65 4.66
C VAL A 98 -13.42 2.82 3.15
N HIS A 99 -14.32 3.71 2.73
CA HIS A 99 -14.54 3.99 1.31
C HIS A 99 -13.31 4.61 0.63
N ALA A 100 -12.64 5.56 1.29
CA ALA A 100 -11.43 6.17 0.76
C ALA A 100 -10.30 5.13 0.60
N PHE A 101 -10.15 4.23 1.57
CA PHE A 101 -9.11 3.22 1.54
C PHE A 101 -9.39 2.11 0.52
N ALA A 102 -10.66 1.75 0.29
CA ALA A 102 -11.04 0.86 -0.82
C ALA A 102 -10.52 1.37 -2.18
N GLY A 103 -10.44 2.69 -2.38
CA GLY A 103 -9.86 3.28 -3.59
C GLY A 103 -8.38 2.96 -3.79
N VAL A 104 -7.63 2.66 -2.72
CA VAL A 104 -6.24 2.17 -2.81
C VAL A 104 -6.20 0.77 -3.42
N PHE A 105 -7.17 -0.09 -3.14
CA PHE A 105 -7.26 -1.40 -3.75
C PHE A 105 -7.62 -1.31 -5.23
N GLU A 106 -8.62 -0.50 -5.56
CA GLU A 106 -9.11 -0.32 -6.93
C GLU A 106 -8.03 0.17 -7.89
N ARG A 107 -7.25 1.18 -7.49
CA ARG A 107 -6.16 1.70 -8.31
C ARG A 107 -4.96 0.76 -8.45
N ASN A 108 -4.92 -0.32 -7.65
CA ASN A 108 -3.94 -1.39 -7.73
C ASN A 108 -4.50 -2.67 -8.38
N GLY A 109 -5.69 -2.59 -9.01
CA GLY A 109 -6.27 -3.66 -9.81
C GLY A 109 -7.15 -4.64 -9.04
N PHE A 110 -7.48 -4.34 -7.78
CA PHE A 110 -8.41 -5.14 -6.98
C PHE A 110 -9.82 -4.56 -7.08
N ASN A 111 -10.83 -5.37 -6.78
CA ASN A 111 -12.22 -4.91 -6.72
C ASN A 111 -12.67 -4.76 -5.25
N ARG A 112 -13.85 -4.16 -5.05
CA ARG A 112 -14.42 -3.95 -3.72
C ARG A 112 -14.55 -5.27 -2.91
N PRO A 113 -15.05 -6.38 -3.46
CA PRO A 113 -15.06 -7.66 -2.73
C PRO A 113 -13.68 -8.14 -2.27
N ALA A 114 -12.63 -7.92 -3.06
CA ALA A 114 -11.27 -8.27 -2.66
C ALA A 114 -10.76 -7.37 -1.51
N PHE A 115 -11.16 -6.10 -1.49
CA PHE A 115 -10.90 -5.22 -0.36
C PHE A 115 -11.64 -5.69 0.90
N ASP A 116 -12.95 -5.97 0.80
CA ASP A 116 -13.76 -6.40 1.93
C ASP A 116 -13.18 -7.70 2.54
N ALA A 117 -12.81 -8.67 1.70
CA ALA A 117 -12.17 -9.92 2.15
C ALA A 117 -10.80 -9.70 2.84
N ALA A 118 -10.00 -8.76 2.32
CA ALA A 118 -8.72 -8.40 2.93
C ALA A 118 -8.89 -7.72 4.29
N LEU A 119 -9.92 -6.87 4.42
CA LEU A 119 -10.26 -6.21 5.67
C LEU A 119 -10.73 -7.22 6.71
N ASP A 120 -11.62 -8.16 6.34
CA ASP A 120 -12.09 -9.24 7.22
C ASP A 120 -10.92 -10.11 7.72
N GLU A 121 -9.99 -10.48 6.85
CA GLU A 121 -8.80 -11.25 7.21
C GLU A 121 -7.91 -10.49 8.20
N ALA A 122 -7.69 -9.19 7.98
CA ALA A 122 -6.91 -8.34 8.87
C ALA A 122 -7.56 -8.16 10.25
N LEU A 123 -8.89 -8.02 10.31
CA LEU A 123 -9.63 -7.93 11.57
C LEU A 123 -9.56 -9.24 12.35
N ALA A 124 -9.77 -10.38 11.68
CA ALA A 124 -9.67 -11.71 12.30
C ALA A 124 -8.26 -11.97 12.88
N PHE A 125 -7.23 -11.44 12.23
CA PHE A 125 -5.86 -11.47 12.73
C PHE A 125 -5.70 -10.65 14.02
N CYS A 126 -6.24 -9.43 14.05
CA CYS A 126 -6.23 -8.59 15.26
C CYS A 126 -6.98 -9.26 16.43
N ASP A 127 -8.14 -9.86 16.17
CA ASP A 127 -8.93 -10.57 17.19
C ASP A 127 -8.15 -11.76 17.78
N THR A 128 -7.50 -12.55 16.91
CA THR A 128 -6.67 -13.68 17.35
C THR A 128 -5.52 -13.22 18.25
N LYS A 129 -4.86 -12.12 17.87
CA LYS A 129 -3.77 -11.53 18.65
C LYS A 129 -4.26 -11.03 20.01
N ALA A 130 -5.40 -10.36 20.06
CA ALA A 130 -6.00 -9.89 21.31
C ALA A 130 -6.33 -11.05 22.28
N ILE A 131 -6.88 -12.15 21.75
CA ILE A 131 -7.17 -13.36 22.53
C ILE A 131 -5.89 -13.97 23.13
N LEU A 132 -4.82 -14.10 22.34
CA LEU A 132 -3.54 -14.66 22.81
C LEU A 132 -2.91 -13.80 23.91
N LEU A 133 -2.92 -12.48 23.74
CA LEU A 133 -2.41 -11.55 24.75
C LEU A 133 -3.22 -11.60 26.04
N ALA A 134 -4.55 -11.70 25.95
CA ALA A 134 -5.41 -11.85 27.13
C ALA A 134 -5.17 -13.19 27.85
N HIS A 135 -4.92 -14.27 27.10
CA HIS A 135 -4.66 -15.59 27.67
C HIS A 135 -3.32 -15.66 28.43
N TRP A 136 -2.28 -14.98 27.94
CA TRP A 136 -0.96 -14.97 28.61
C TRP A 136 -0.84 -13.94 29.74
N ALA A 137 -1.80 -13.02 29.87
CA ALA A 137 -1.87 -12.04 30.96
C ALA A 137 -2.66 -12.54 32.19
N ALA A 138 -3.34 -13.69 32.10
CA ALA A 138 -4.12 -14.33 33.16
C ALA A 138 -3.32 -15.43 33.88
#